data_AF-A0A9Q1H7W5-F1
#
_entry.id   AF-A0A9Q1H7W5-F1
#
_cell.length_a   1.000
_cell.length_b   1.000
_cell.length_c   1.000
_cell.angle_alpha   90.00
_cell.angle_beta   90.00
_cell.angle_gamma   90.00
#
_symmetry.space_group_name_H-M   'P 1'
#
loop_
_entity.id
_entity.type
_entity.pdbx_description
1 polymer ?
#
loop_
_entity_poly.entity_id
_entity_poly.type
_entity_poly.pdbx_seq_one_letter_code
_entity_poly.pdbx_strand_id
1 'polypeptide(L)'
;MFWSRLTGRAMELAAILGLVFGVTAWLATSVILHGEFNLSKFLQNNEDTNFEFSMLIGNLTSIISGACFSVFVSILSQPAIDESQVTELWEKTRDIDNPLSPWTELYIKEFSITEKKLVFNRPSLLQMRREFRVTYRIAFSLGLLLTLFLIIGWPALLASIQVFSNGLFRWWIGLSDAWAFSAAIFIIIVPIVTEVLDLMKQIQHSRVLRSVEPVTQNVPKPDDKPVVTVSEQA
;
A
#
# COMPACT_ATOMS: atom_id res chain seq x y z
N MET A 1 1.41 8.09 4.29
CA MET A 1 0.76 9.11 3.43
C MET A 1 0.80 10.44 4.17
N PHE A 2 1.72 11.33 3.78
CA PHE A 2 1.97 12.61 4.47
C PHE A 2 1.10 13.76 3.98
N TRP A 3 0.35 13.52 2.90
CA TRP A 3 -0.43 14.51 2.21
C TRP A 3 -1.88 14.02 2.11
N SER A 4 -2.76 14.57 2.96
CA SER A 4 -4.16 14.15 3.04
C SER A 4 -4.95 14.50 1.78
N ARG A 5 -4.50 15.51 1.03
CA ARG A 5 -5.14 15.97 -0.21
C ARG A 5 -4.71 15.16 -1.44
N LEU A 6 -3.84 14.16 -1.30
CA LEU A 6 -3.31 13.40 -2.43
C LEU A 6 -4.43 12.62 -3.12
N THR A 7 -4.60 12.84 -4.43
CA THR A 7 -5.62 12.16 -5.23
C THR A 7 -4.98 11.15 -6.18
N GLY A 8 -5.72 10.11 -6.58
CA GLY A 8 -5.26 9.11 -7.55
C GLY A 8 -4.78 9.74 -8.87
N ARG A 9 -5.58 10.66 -9.42
CA ARG A 9 -5.25 11.41 -10.64
C ARG A 9 -3.95 12.22 -10.51
N ALA A 10 -3.71 12.83 -9.36
CA ALA A 10 -2.48 13.58 -9.12
C ALA A 10 -1.26 12.66 -9.11
N MET A 11 -1.37 11.44 -8.55
CA MET A 11 -0.27 10.46 -8.55
C MET A 11 0.04 9.94 -9.95
N GLU A 12 -0.99 9.60 -10.73
CA GLU A 12 -0.83 9.11 -12.11
C GLU A 12 -0.14 10.15 -13.00
N LEU A 13 -0.64 11.39 -12.99
CA LEU A 13 -0.04 12.49 -13.77
C LEU A 13 1.38 12.82 -13.31
N ALA A 14 1.61 12.86 -12.00
CA ALA A 14 2.93 13.12 -11.44
C ALA A 14 3.97 12.06 -11.84
N ALA A 15 3.58 10.78 -11.88
CA ALA A 15 4.47 9.71 -12.30
C ALA A 15 4.90 9.86 -13.77
N ILE A 16 3.94 10.18 -14.66
CA ILE A 16 4.22 10.39 -16.09
C ILE A 16 5.10 11.63 -16.29
N LEU A 17 4.75 12.75 -15.67
CA LEU A 17 5.52 14.00 -15.80
C LEU A 17 6.92 13.88 -15.21
N GLY A 18 7.06 13.22 -14.05
CA GLY A 18 8.36 12.94 -13.44
C GLY A 18 9.25 12.11 -14.35
N LEU A 19 8.72 11.05 -14.96
CA LEU A 19 9.46 10.24 -15.93
C LEU A 19 9.92 11.07 -17.13
N VAL A 20 9.03 11.87 -17.72
CA VAL A 20 9.37 12.73 -18.88
C VAL A 20 10.48 13.72 -18.52
N PHE A 21 10.37 14.37 -17.36
CA PHE A 21 11.39 15.33 -16.89
C PHE A 21 12.71 14.64 -16.57
N GLY A 22 12.68 13.45 -15.96
CA GLY A 22 13.87 12.66 -15.66
C GLY A 22 14.64 12.22 -16.92
N VAL A 23 13.93 11.67 -17.90
CA VAL A 23 14.54 11.27 -19.19
C VAL A 23 15.07 12.49 -19.93
N THR A 24 14.31 13.59 -19.93
CA THR A 24 14.75 14.85 -20.56
C THR A 24 16.01 15.39 -19.89
N ALA A 25 16.06 15.41 -18.56
CA ALA A 25 17.23 15.87 -17.81
C ALA A 25 18.44 14.95 -18.00
N TRP A 26 18.23 13.64 -18.07
CA TRP A 26 19.29 12.66 -18.34
C TRP A 26 19.93 12.91 -19.71
N LEU A 27 19.11 13.05 -20.75
CA LEU A 27 19.58 13.31 -22.11
C LEU A 27 20.20 14.71 -22.25
N ALA A 28 19.56 15.74 -21.70
CA ALA A 28 20.06 17.12 -21.76
C ALA A 28 21.41 17.27 -21.06
N THR A 29 21.57 16.65 -19.88
CA THR A 29 22.84 16.68 -19.15
C THR A 29 23.95 15.98 -19.94
N SER A 30 23.64 14.86 -20.61
CA SER A 30 24.59 14.20 -21.49
C SER A 30 25.05 15.13 -22.63
N VAL A 31 24.13 15.85 -23.29
CA VAL A 31 24.49 16.82 -24.34
C VAL A 31 25.33 17.98 -23.81
N ILE A 32 24.98 18.53 -22.66
CA ILE A 32 25.69 19.67 -22.06
C ILE A 32 27.12 19.29 -21.67
N LEU A 33 27.33 18.10 -21.09
CA LEU A 33 28.65 17.67 -20.64
C LEU A 33 29.58 17.26 -21.80
N HIS A 34 29.03 16.76 -22.91
CA HIS A 34 29.83 16.24 -24.03
C HIS A 34 29.90 17.20 -25.23
N GLY A 35 29.09 18.26 -25.25
CA GLY A 35 29.02 19.24 -26.34
C GLY A 35 28.31 18.76 -27.61
N GLU A 36 28.08 17.46 -27.75
CA GLU A 36 27.39 16.85 -28.89
C GLU A 36 26.42 15.75 -28.44
N PHE A 37 25.24 15.68 -29.08
CA PHE A 37 24.36 14.53 -28.90
C PHE A 37 24.83 13.37 -29.77
N ASN A 38 25.38 12.34 -29.13
CA ASN A 38 25.74 11.11 -29.81
C ASN A 38 25.21 9.90 -29.05
N LEU A 39 24.15 9.27 -29.58
CA LEU A 39 23.47 8.15 -28.94
C LEU A 39 24.39 6.93 -28.76
N SER A 40 25.33 6.69 -29.68
CA SER A 40 26.25 5.54 -29.55
C SER A 40 27.30 5.76 -28.48
N LYS A 41 27.75 7.01 -28.29
CA LYS A 41 28.59 7.38 -27.14
C LYS A 41 27.81 7.39 -25.83
N PHE A 42 26.55 7.85 -25.84
CA PHE A 42 25.68 7.87 -24.67
C PHE A 42 25.41 6.46 -24.10
N LEU A 43 25.26 5.46 -24.97
CA LEU A 43 25.04 4.08 -24.54
C LEU A 43 26.34 3.35 -24.13
N GLN A 44 27.51 3.93 -24.40
CA GLN A 44 28.78 3.39 -23.92
C GLN A 44 29.05 3.86 -22.49
N ASN A 45 29.14 2.90 -21.57
CA ASN A 45 29.50 3.17 -20.18
C ASN A 45 31.02 3.14 -20.00
N ASN A 46 31.71 4.14 -20.55
CA ASN A 46 33.16 4.32 -20.37
C ASN A 46 33.43 5.43 -19.33
N GLU A 47 34.54 5.33 -18.57
CA GLU A 47 34.94 6.29 -17.52
C GLU A 47 34.92 7.76 -18.00
N ASP A 48 35.26 8.02 -19.26
CA ASP A 48 35.32 9.37 -19.85
C ASP A 48 33.94 10.03 -20.05
N THR A 49 32.85 9.27 -19.96
CA THR A 49 31.51 9.68 -20.42
C THR A 49 30.65 10.31 -19.31
N ASN A 50 31.14 10.39 -18.06
CA ASN A 50 30.38 10.89 -16.90
C ASN A 50 28.92 10.37 -16.85
N PHE A 51 28.71 9.15 -17.33
CA PHE A 51 27.39 8.58 -17.59
C PHE A 51 26.59 8.43 -16.30
N GLU A 52 27.29 8.00 -15.24
CA GLU A 52 26.76 7.87 -13.88
C GLU A 52 26.23 9.18 -13.32
N PHE A 53 26.93 10.30 -13.58
CA PHE A 53 26.52 11.63 -13.12
C PHE A 53 25.25 12.12 -13.85
N SER A 54 25.19 11.90 -15.17
CA SER A 54 24.00 12.23 -15.96
C SER A 54 22.79 11.38 -15.54
N MET A 55 23.00 10.09 -15.25
CA MET A 55 21.95 9.19 -14.75
C MET A 55 21.46 9.61 -13.36
N LEU A 56 22.38 9.99 -12.45
CA LEU A 56 22.03 10.50 -11.13
C LEU A 56 21.15 11.75 -11.22
N ILE A 57 21.53 12.72 -12.05
CA ILE A 57 20.75 13.95 -12.27
C ILE A 57 19.36 13.62 -12.82
N GLY A 58 19.27 12.73 -13.81
CA GLY A 58 17.99 12.28 -14.35
C GLY A 58 17.08 11.64 -13.29
N ASN A 59 17.63 10.73 -12.50
CA ASN A 59 16.90 10.04 -11.43
C ASN A 59 16.42 11.00 -10.34
N LEU A 60 17.29 11.90 -9.86
CA LEU A 60 16.91 12.92 -8.88
C LEU A 60 15.83 13.86 -9.44
N THR A 61 15.99 14.30 -10.69
CA THR A 61 15.00 15.16 -11.35
C THR A 61 13.65 14.46 -11.44
N SER A 62 13.61 13.18 -11.82
CA SER A 62 12.38 12.39 -11.89
C SER A 62 11.65 12.34 -10.54
N ILE A 63 12.37 11.99 -9.47
CA ILE A 63 11.80 11.85 -8.12
C ILE A 63 11.29 13.19 -7.60
N ILE A 64 12.11 14.25 -7.70
CA ILE A 64 11.77 15.57 -7.16
C ILE A 64 10.62 16.19 -7.94
N SER A 65 10.70 16.19 -9.28
CA SER A 65 9.64 16.78 -10.11
C SER A 65 8.33 16.01 -9.97
N GLY A 66 8.35 14.67 -9.92
CA GLY A 66 7.17 13.85 -9.64
C GLY A 66 6.55 14.20 -8.28
N ALA A 67 7.35 14.31 -7.22
CA ALA A 67 6.86 14.73 -5.91
C ALA A 67 6.22 16.13 -5.95
N CYS A 68 6.87 17.10 -6.59
CA CYS A 68 6.34 18.46 -6.75
C CYS A 68 5.03 18.48 -7.53
N PHE A 69 4.94 17.78 -8.67
CA PHE A 69 3.71 17.70 -9.46
C PHE A 69 2.57 17.04 -8.69
N SER A 70 2.85 15.99 -7.90
CA SER A 70 1.84 15.31 -7.11
C SER A 70 1.20 16.26 -6.08
N VAL A 71 2.01 17.09 -5.42
CA VAL A 71 1.53 18.10 -4.45
C VAL A 71 0.82 19.24 -5.18
N PHE A 72 1.37 19.74 -6.28
CA PHE A 72 0.78 20.84 -7.02
C PHE A 72 -0.60 20.49 -7.59
N VAL A 73 -0.70 19.37 -8.31
CA VAL A 73 -1.97 18.90 -8.91
C VAL A 73 -3.01 18.59 -7.84
N SER A 74 -2.60 18.01 -6.71
CA SER A 74 -3.53 17.74 -5.61
C SER A 74 -4.02 19.00 -4.91
N ILE A 75 -3.20 20.05 -4.77
CA ILE A 75 -3.64 21.36 -4.27
C ILE A 75 -4.71 21.96 -5.18
N LEU A 76 -4.53 21.86 -6.50
CA LEU A 76 -5.48 22.40 -7.47
C LEU A 76 -6.78 21.58 -7.56
N SER A 77 -6.68 20.26 -7.39
CA SER A 77 -7.80 19.34 -7.61
C SER A 77 -8.70 19.17 -6.38
N GLN A 78 -8.12 19.22 -5.17
CA GLN A 78 -8.83 18.89 -3.94
C GLN A 78 -8.68 20.05 -2.95
N PRO A 79 -9.77 20.65 -2.41
CA PRO A 79 -9.67 21.66 -1.36
C PRO A 79 -9.10 21.07 -0.06
N ALA A 80 -8.79 21.94 0.91
CA ALA A 80 -8.36 21.49 2.23
C ALA A 80 -9.45 20.63 2.88
N ILE A 81 -9.05 19.49 3.46
CA ILE A 81 -9.96 18.53 4.08
C ILE A 81 -10.20 18.93 5.53
N ASP A 82 -11.46 19.05 5.91
CA ASP A 82 -11.90 19.32 7.28
C ASP A 82 -12.00 18.03 8.13
N GLU A 83 -12.02 18.16 9.46
CA GLU A 83 -12.12 17.01 10.38
C GLU A 83 -13.41 16.20 10.19
N SER A 84 -14.51 16.86 9.82
CA SER A 84 -15.77 16.20 9.46
C SER A 84 -15.59 15.27 8.24
N GLN A 85 -14.93 15.75 7.19
CA GLN A 85 -14.65 14.97 5.99
C GLN A 85 -13.69 13.81 6.25
N VAL A 86 -12.71 13.98 7.14
CA VAL A 86 -11.82 12.88 7.56
C VAL A 86 -12.62 11.77 8.23
N THR A 87 -13.59 12.14 9.07
CA THR A 87 -14.47 11.18 9.73
C THR A 87 -15.37 10.48 8.70
N GLU A 88 -15.93 11.20 7.74
CA GLU A 88 -16.72 10.60 6.65
C GLU A 88 -15.90 9.64 5.78
N LEU A 89 -14.67 10.02 5.41
CA LEU A 89 -13.73 9.16 4.69
C LEU A 89 -13.42 7.88 5.47
N TRP A 90 -13.28 8.00 6.79
CA TRP A 90 -13.12 6.85 7.66
C TRP A 90 -14.33 5.95 7.68
N GLU A 91 -15.55 6.51 7.77
CA GLU A 91 -16.78 5.73 7.71
C GLU A 91 -16.89 4.96 6.38
N LYS A 92 -16.61 5.62 5.26
CA LYS A 92 -16.56 4.96 3.93
C LYS A 92 -15.52 3.84 3.88
N THR A 93 -14.32 4.08 4.43
CA THR A 93 -13.26 3.06 4.49
C THR A 93 -13.67 1.91 5.39
N ARG A 94 -14.38 2.20 6.48
CA ARG A 94 -14.86 1.22 7.44
C ARG A 94 -15.96 0.33 6.91
N ASP A 95 -16.78 0.85 6.01
CA ASP A 95 -17.82 0.09 5.32
C ASP A 95 -17.27 -0.87 4.25
N ILE A 96 -16.00 -0.68 3.83
CA ILE A 96 -15.29 -1.66 3.01
C ILE A 96 -14.85 -2.79 3.95
N ASP A 97 -15.71 -3.80 4.11
CA ASP A 97 -15.41 -4.96 4.94
C ASP A 97 -15.56 -6.27 4.17
N ASN A 98 -14.71 -7.24 4.52
CA ASN A 98 -14.84 -8.60 3.99
C ASN A 98 -15.91 -9.32 4.82
N PRO A 99 -17.01 -9.82 4.22
CA PRO A 99 -18.04 -10.55 4.96
C PRO A 99 -17.49 -11.80 5.69
N LEU A 100 -16.36 -12.35 5.25
CA LEU A 100 -15.74 -13.52 5.86
C LEU A 100 -14.75 -13.19 6.99
N SER A 101 -14.14 -12.00 6.95
CA SER A 101 -13.14 -11.56 7.93
C SER A 101 -13.37 -10.09 8.28
N PRO A 102 -14.44 -9.78 9.05
CA PRO A 102 -14.77 -8.42 9.37
C PRO A 102 -13.62 -7.78 10.14
N TRP A 103 -12.93 -6.83 9.52
CA TRP A 103 -11.69 -6.27 10.06
C TRP A 103 -11.95 -5.66 11.44
N THR A 104 -13.13 -5.08 11.63
CA THR A 104 -13.53 -4.45 12.88
C THR A 104 -13.42 -5.40 14.07
N GLU A 105 -13.91 -6.64 13.94
CA GLU A 105 -13.89 -7.63 15.01
C GLU A 105 -12.47 -8.13 15.29
N LEU A 106 -11.68 -8.36 14.24
CA LEU A 106 -10.30 -8.81 14.35
C LEU A 106 -9.46 -7.82 15.16
N TYR A 107 -9.55 -6.53 14.83
CA TYR A 107 -8.76 -5.50 15.51
C TYR A 107 -9.29 -5.17 16.91
N ILE A 108 -10.60 -5.23 17.15
CA ILE A 108 -11.15 -5.13 18.53
C ILE A 108 -10.53 -6.20 19.42
N LYS A 109 -10.46 -7.44 18.93
CA LYS A 109 -9.87 -8.57 19.65
C LYS A 109 -8.36 -8.40 19.84
N GLU A 110 -7.64 -8.04 18.77
CA GLU A 110 -6.18 -7.89 18.80
C GLU A 110 -5.72 -6.80 19.76
N PHE A 111 -6.40 -5.65 19.78
CA PHE A 111 -6.09 -4.55 20.71
C PHE A 111 -6.85 -4.64 22.04
N SER A 112 -7.66 -5.68 22.25
CA SER A 112 -8.48 -5.86 23.46
C SER A 112 -9.30 -4.60 23.81
N ILE A 113 -9.93 -3.99 22.80
CA ILE A 113 -10.70 -2.75 22.97
C ILE A 113 -11.95 -3.06 23.79
N THR A 114 -12.14 -2.35 24.91
CA THR A 114 -13.30 -2.55 25.79
C THR A 114 -14.61 -2.24 25.07
N GLU A 115 -15.59 -3.14 25.12
CA GLU A 115 -16.91 -2.99 24.47
C GLU A 115 -17.63 -1.67 24.83
N LYS A 116 -17.48 -1.20 26.08
CA LYS A 116 -18.05 0.07 26.55
C LYS A 116 -17.56 1.31 25.78
N LYS A 117 -16.44 1.18 25.04
CA LYS A 117 -15.87 2.27 24.22
C LYS A 117 -16.31 2.17 22.76
N LEU A 118 -16.97 1.10 22.34
CA LEU A 118 -17.39 0.91 20.96
C LEU A 118 -18.68 1.70 20.67
N VAL A 119 -18.75 2.27 19.46
CA VAL A 119 -19.95 2.92 18.95
C VAL A 119 -20.54 2.00 17.88
N PHE A 120 -21.75 1.49 18.11
CA PHE A 120 -22.37 0.46 17.26
C PHE A 120 -21.51 -0.80 17.07
N ASN A 121 -20.84 -1.26 18.13
CA ASN A 121 -19.92 -2.41 18.10
C ASN A 121 -18.70 -2.23 17.16
N ARG A 122 -18.35 -0.98 16.81
CA ARG A 122 -17.21 -0.66 15.93
C ARG A 122 -16.31 0.42 16.56
N PRO A 123 -14.99 0.40 16.33
CA PRO A 123 -14.09 1.41 16.86
C PRO A 123 -14.22 2.72 16.06
N SER A 124 -14.08 3.84 16.77
CA SER A 124 -14.01 5.17 16.14
C SER A 124 -12.62 5.46 15.57
N LEU A 125 -12.54 6.40 14.61
CA LEU A 125 -11.26 6.84 14.04
C LEU A 125 -10.25 7.28 15.10
N LEU A 126 -10.71 8.02 16.11
CA LEU A 126 -9.85 8.54 17.18
C LEU A 126 -9.27 7.39 18.03
N GLN A 127 -10.06 6.36 18.30
CA GLN A 127 -9.61 5.18 19.03
C GLN A 127 -8.58 4.39 18.22
N MET A 128 -8.86 4.10 16.95
CA MET A 128 -7.88 3.42 16.09
C MET A 128 -6.58 4.21 15.99
N ARG A 129 -6.67 5.52 15.74
CA ARG A 129 -5.47 6.39 15.71
C ARG A 129 -4.69 6.30 17.01
N ARG A 130 -5.36 6.23 18.17
CA ARG A 130 -4.74 6.14 19.49
C ARG A 130 -4.00 4.82 19.70
N GLU A 131 -4.59 3.70 19.33
CA GLU A 131 -3.99 2.36 19.49
C GLU A 131 -2.81 2.17 18.52
N PHE A 132 -2.95 2.64 17.27
CA PHE A 132 -1.90 2.52 16.26
C PHE A 132 -0.76 3.54 16.39
N ARG A 133 -0.71 4.41 17.40
CA ARG A 133 0.31 5.49 17.47
C ARG A 133 1.74 4.96 17.46
N VAL A 134 1.99 3.87 18.18
CA VAL A 134 3.33 3.28 18.28
C VAL A 134 3.71 2.63 16.95
N THR A 135 2.82 1.77 16.42
CA THR A 135 3.00 1.12 15.12
C THR A 135 3.22 2.14 14.01
N TYR A 136 2.44 3.22 13.99
CA TYR A 136 2.58 4.31 13.03
C TYR A 136 3.95 4.99 13.13
N ARG A 137 4.43 5.30 14.34
CA ARG A 137 5.75 5.89 14.55
C ARG A 137 6.88 4.96 14.10
N ILE A 138 6.77 3.67 14.40
CA ILE A 138 7.77 2.67 14.00
C ILE A 138 7.80 2.54 12.48
N ALA A 139 6.64 2.35 11.85
CA ALA A 139 6.52 2.26 10.40
C ALA A 139 7.05 3.52 9.71
N PHE A 140 6.74 4.70 10.26
CA PHE A 140 7.25 5.96 9.76
C PHE A 140 8.78 6.06 9.87
N SER A 141 9.33 5.82 11.05
CA SER A 141 10.77 5.92 11.29
C SER A 141 11.55 4.92 10.44
N LEU A 142 11.11 3.65 10.37
CA LEU A 142 11.73 2.63 9.54
C LEU A 142 11.65 2.98 8.05
N GLY A 143 10.48 3.42 7.58
CA GLY A 143 10.28 3.81 6.19
C GLY A 143 11.15 5.00 5.79
N LEU A 144 11.24 6.03 6.64
CA LEU A 144 12.10 7.18 6.42
C LEU A 144 13.58 6.79 6.43
N LEU A 145 14.03 6.02 7.42
CA LEU A 145 15.42 5.55 7.51
C LEU A 145 15.80 4.70 6.30
N LEU A 146 14.93 3.77 5.89
CA LEU A 146 15.17 2.94 4.71
C LEU A 146 15.23 3.77 3.43
N THR A 147 14.34 4.77 3.29
CA THR A 147 14.35 5.67 2.12
C THR A 147 15.64 6.49 2.07
N LEU A 148 16.08 7.08 3.19
CA LEU A 148 17.34 7.82 3.26
C LEU A 148 18.54 6.91 3.01
N PHE A 149 18.50 5.68 3.52
CA PHE A 149 19.53 4.69 3.25
C PHE A 149 19.59 4.36 1.75
N LEU A 150 18.47 4.05 1.10
CA LEU A 150 18.48 3.67 -0.32
C LEU A 150 18.78 4.83 -1.28
N ILE A 151 18.34 6.05 -0.98
CA ILE A 151 18.53 7.21 -1.86
C ILE A 151 19.88 7.88 -1.64
N ILE A 152 20.36 7.96 -0.39
CA ILE A 152 21.57 8.71 -0.05
C ILE A 152 22.67 7.76 0.40
N GLY A 153 22.41 6.97 1.45
CA GLY A 153 23.44 6.14 2.08
C GLY A 153 24.03 5.11 1.12
N TRP A 154 23.20 4.54 0.28
CA TRP A 154 23.55 3.43 -0.60
C TRP A 154 24.35 3.88 -1.83
N PRO A 155 23.93 4.90 -2.61
CA PRO A 155 24.79 5.49 -3.62
C PRO A 155 26.11 6.03 -3.06
N ALA A 156 26.09 6.64 -1.86
CA ALA A 156 27.30 7.13 -1.22
C ALA A 156 28.28 5.99 -0.86
N LEU A 157 27.76 4.85 -0.36
CA LEU A 157 28.57 3.67 -0.06
C LEU A 157 29.23 3.12 -1.34
N LEU A 158 28.47 3.04 -2.44
CA LEU A 158 29.01 2.59 -3.72
C LEU A 158 30.04 3.56 -4.29
N ALA A 159 29.78 4.87 -4.22
CA ALA A 159 30.72 5.91 -4.67
C ALA A 159 32.04 5.91 -3.89
N SER A 160 32.01 5.50 -2.60
CA SER A 160 33.22 5.33 -1.79
C SER A 160 34.10 4.17 -2.26
N ILE A 161 33.57 3.22 -3.03
CA ILE A 161 34.30 2.07 -3.56
C ILE A 161 34.71 2.38 -5.00
N GLN A 162 35.81 3.11 -5.15
CA GLN A 162 36.29 3.62 -6.45
C GLN A 162 36.66 2.52 -7.47
N VAL A 163 37.03 1.31 -7.01
CA VAL A 163 37.36 0.17 -7.88
C VAL A 163 36.62 -1.07 -7.42
N PHE A 164 35.65 -1.50 -8.22
CA PHE A 164 34.83 -2.67 -7.91
C PHE A 164 35.57 -3.96 -8.30
N SER A 165 36.08 -4.70 -7.31
CA SER A 165 36.77 -5.97 -7.59
C SER A 165 35.80 -7.04 -8.10
N ASN A 166 36.29 -7.96 -8.93
CA ASN A 166 35.50 -9.11 -9.42
C ASN A 166 34.89 -9.94 -8.29
N GLY A 167 35.59 -10.06 -7.14
CA GLY A 167 35.09 -10.77 -5.96
C GLY A 167 33.93 -10.02 -5.30
N LEU A 168 34.07 -8.71 -5.09
CA LEU A 168 33.02 -7.87 -4.52
C LEU A 168 31.79 -7.83 -5.42
N PHE A 169 31.97 -7.76 -6.75
CA PHE A 169 30.89 -7.82 -7.72
C PHE A 169 30.09 -9.12 -7.65
N ARG A 170 30.77 -10.27 -7.57
CA ARG A 170 30.10 -11.57 -7.42
C ARG A 170 29.30 -11.67 -6.12
N TRP A 171 29.86 -11.18 -5.01
CA TRP A 171 29.13 -11.10 -3.74
C TRP A 171 27.92 -10.18 -3.82
N TRP A 172 28.07 -9.03 -4.49
CA TRP A 172 27.03 -8.04 -4.68
C TRP A 172 25.83 -8.60 -5.46
N ILE A 173 26.09 -9.26 -6.59
CA ILE A 173 25.06 -9.93 -7.38
C ILE A 173 24.42 -11.07 -6.57
N GLY A 174 25.22 -11.90 -5.91
CA GLY A 174 24.71 -13.01 -5.10
C GLY A 174 23.79 -12.55 -3.96
N LEU A 175 24.11 -11.42 -3.31
CA LEU A 175 23.25 -10.81 -2.29
C LEU A 175 21.93 -10.31 -2.90
N SER A 176 21.99 -9.65 -4.06
CA SER A 176 20.82 -9.11 -4.75
C SER A 176 19.88 -10.23 -5.24
N ASP A 177 20.44 -11.30 -5.81
CA ASP A 177 19.70 -12.48 -6.24
C ASP A 177 19.03 -13.18 -5.05
N ALA A 178 19.78 -13.42 -3.96
CA ALA A 178 19.24 -14.05 -2.76
C ALA A 178 18.07 -13.23 -2.18
N TRP A 179 18.20 -11.90 -2.15
CA TRP A 179 17.11 -11.02 -1.73
C TRP A 179 15.90 -11.12 -2.65
N ALA A 180 16.11 -11.05 -3.97
CA ALA A 180 15.03 -11.11 -4.97
C ALA A 180 14.27 -12.44 -4.91
N PHE A 181 14.98 -13.57 -4.84
CA PHE A 181 14.34 -14.89 -4.71
C PHE A 181 13.62 -15.05 -3.37
N SER A 182 14.21 -14.59 -2.27
CA SER A 182 13.56 -14.64 -0.95
C SER A 182 12.28 -13.82 -0.92
N ALA A 183 12.31 -12.61 -1.48
CA ALA A 183 11.14 -11.74 -1.60
C ALA A 183 10.07 -12.37 -2.51
N ALA A 184 10.45 -12.95 -3.65
CA ALA A 184 9.53 -13.61 -4.57
C ALA A 184 8.83 -14.81 -3.90
N ILE A 185 9.60 -15.67 -3.22
CA ILE A 185 9.06 -16.78 -2.45
C ILE A 185 8.09 -16.28 -1.38
N PHE A 186 8.47 -15.25 -0.63
CA PHE A 186 7.62 -14.68 0.43
C PHE A 186 6.29 -14.14 -0.12
N ILE A 187 6.35 -13.33 -1.19
CA ILE A 187 5.16 -12.71 -1.81
C ILE A 187 4.22 -13.76 -2.40
N ILE A 188 4.74 -14.87 -2.90
CA ILE A 188 3.92 -15.96 -3.45
C ILE A 188 3.33 -16.83 -2.34
N ILE A 189 4.15 -17.29 -1.40
CA ILE A 189 3.74 -18.31 -0.42
C ILE A 189 2.87 -17.73 0.69
N VAL A 190 3.21 -16.55 1.22
CA VAL A 190 2.52 -16.01 2.41
C VAL A 190 1.02 -15.80 2.17
N PRO A 191 0.57 -15.12 1.08
CA PRO A 191 -0.86 -14.96 0.81
C PRO A 191 -1.59 -16.30 0.66
N ILE A 192 -0.97 -17.28 0.00
CA ILE A 192 -1.56 -18.62 -0.16
C ILE A 192 -1.75 -19.29 1.20
N VAL A 193 -0.73 -19.28 2.06
CA VAL A 193 -0.81 -19.88 3.39
C VAL A 193 -1.87 -19.18 4.25
N THR A 194 -1.93 -17.85 4.25
CA THR A 194 -2.93 -17.11 5.02
C THR A 194 -4.35 -17.41 4.57
N GLU A 195 -4.60 -17.42 3.25
CA GLU A 195 -5.92 -17.75 2.69
C GLU A 195 -6.35 -19.18 3.00
N VAL A 196 -5.43 -20.15 2.87
CA VAL A 196 -5.72 -21.56 3.21
C VAL A 196 -6.05 -21.71 4.69
N LEU A 197 -5.27 -21.08 5.59
CA LEU A 197 -5.52 -21.15 7.03
C LEU A 197 -6.87 -20.53 7.39
N ASP A 198 -7.26 -19.42 6.75
CA ASP A 198 -8.52 -18.75 7.03
C ASP A 198 -9.72 -19.53 6.49
N LEU A 199 -9.61 -20.14 5.30
CA LEU A 199 -10.61 -21.09 4.79
C LEU A 199 -10.78 -22.30 5.71
N MET A 200 -9.69 -22.86 6.23
CA MET A 200 -9.76 -23.99 7.16
C MET A 200 -10.50 -23.64 8.45
N LYS A 201 -10.21 -22.47 9.05
CA LYS A 201 -10.92 -21.97 10.23
C LYS A 201 -12.41 -21.78 9.96
N GLN A 202 -12.77 -21.23 8.80
CA GLN A 202 -14.17 -21.04 8.39
C GLN A 202 -14.92 -22.36 8.22
N ILE A 203 -14.29 -23.36 7.58
CA ILE A 203 -14.87 -24.70 7.43
C ILE A 203 -15.10 -25.34 8.80
N GLN A 204 -14.15 -25.20 9.72
CA GLN A 204 -14.28 -25.70 11.09
C GLN A 204 -15.45 -25.03 11.81
N HIS A 205 -15.56 -23.70 11.75
CA HIS A 205 -16.65 -22.96 12.38
C HIS A 205 -18.02 -23.35 11.80
N SER A 206 -18.12 -23.47 10.47
CA SER A 206 -19.35 -23.87 9.77
C SER A 206 -19.79 -25.29 10.14
N ARG A 207 -18.84 -26.22 10.31
CA ARG A 207 -19.12 -27.59 10.77
C ARG A 207 -19.65 -27.63 12.20
N VAL A 208 -19.09 -26.82 13.10
CA VAL A 208 -19.55 -26.71 14.49
C VAL A 208 -20.98 -26.16 14.54
N LEU A 209 -21.28 -25.08 13.81
CA LEU A 209 -22.64 -24.52 13.78
C LEU A 209 -23.68 -25.53 13.27
N ARG A 210 -23.38 -26.26 12.18
CA ARG A 210 -24.27 -27.32 11.66
C ARG A 210 -24.49 -28.46 12.65
N SER A 211 -23.51 -28.76 13.51
CA SER A 211 -23.66 -29.82 14.52
C SER A 211 -24.53 -29.41 15.72
N VAL A 212 -24.75 -28.11 15.95
CA VAL A 212 -25.57 -27.56 17.04
C VAL A 212 -27.03 -27.34 16.62
N GLU A 213 -27.33 -27.36 15.32
CA GLU A 213 -28.66 -27.11 14.76
C GLU A 213 -29.67 -28.29 14.67
N PRO A 214 -29.51 -29.51 15.25
CA PRO A 214 -30.48 -30.59 15.03
C PRO A 214 -31.74 -30.55 15.92
N VAL A 215 -32.05 -29.48 16.67
CA VAL A 215 -33.16 -29.51 17.68
C VAL A 215 -34.26 -28.44 17.51
N THR A 216 -34.09 -27.38 16.71
CA THR A 216 -35.09 -26.29 16.61
C THR A 216 -36.02 -26.35 15.37
N GLN A 217 -35.90 -27.36 14.51
CA GLN A 217 -36.80 -27.51 13.35
C GLN A 217 -38.08 -28.34 13.61
N ASN A 218 -38.31 -28.81 14.84
CA ASN A 218 -39.56 -29.48 15.21
C ASN A 218 -40.57 -28.55 15.91
N VAL A 219 -40.70 -27.30 15.45
CA VAL A 219 -41.87 -26.48 15.79
C VAL A 219 -42.95 -26.78 14.74
N PRO A 220 -44.12 -27.32 15.11
CA PRO A 220 -45.19 -27.57 14.15
C PRO A 220 -45.62 -26.24 13.53
N LYS A 221 -45.78 -26.22 12.19
CA LYS A 221 -46.38 -25.09 11.48
C LYS A 221 -47.76 -24.81 12.10
N PRO A 222 -48.10 -23.58 12.48
CA PRO A 222 -49.45 -23.25 12.90
C PRO A 222 -50.37 -23.42 11.69
N ASP A 223 -51.44 -24.20 11.91
CA ASP A 223 -52.45 -24.60 10.94
C ASP A 223 -52.93 -23.46 10.03
N ASP A 224 -53.09 -23.80 8.75
CA ASP A 224 -53.86 -23.06 7.76
C ASP A 224 -55.26 -22.75 8.32
N LYS A 225 -55.50 -21.49 8.70
CA LYS A 225 -56.87 -21.00 8.89
C LYS A 225 -57.48 -20.71 7.53
N PRO A 226 -58.72 -21.14 7.25
CA PRO A 226 -59.36 -20.90 5.98
C PRO A 226 -59.64 -19.40 5.82
N VAL A 227 -59.35 -18.89 4.62
CA VAL A 227 -59.73 -17.56 4.15
C VAL A 227 -61.26 -17.45 4.22
N VAL A 228 -61.76 -16.64 5.15
CA VAL A 228 -63.17 -16.26 5.19
C VAL A 228 -63.40 -15.30 4.02
N THR A 229 -64.10 -15.77 2.98
CA THR A 229 -64.66 -14.93 1.93
C THR A 229 -65.75 -14.06 2.56
N VAL A 230 -65.52 -12.74 2.57
CA VAL A 230 -66.56 -11.76 2.87
C VAL A 230 -67.49 -11.72 1.66
N SER A 231 -68.64 -12.38 1.77
CA SER A 231 -69.76 -12.19 0.86
C SER A 231 -70.48 -10.89 1.20
N GLU A 232 -70.67 -10.04 0.18
CA GLU A 232 -71.72 -9.04 0.10
C GLU A 232 -73.03 -9.54 0.70
N GLN A 233 -73.65 -8.75 1.58
CA GLN A 233 -75.10 -8.45 1.61
C GLN A 233 -75.46 -7.63 2.86
N ALA A 234 -75.62 -6.32 2.68
CA ALA A 234 -76.76 -5.49 3.10
C ALA A 234 -76.43 -4.00 2.87
#